data_AF-A0A3A8NLG4-F1
#
_entry.id   AF-A0A3A8NLG4-F1
#
_cell.length_a   1.000
_cell.length_b   1.000
_cell.length_c   1.000
_cell.angle_alpha   90.00
_cell.angle_beta   90.00
_cell.angle_gamma   90.00
#
_symmetry.space_group_name_H-M   'P 1'
#
loop_
_entity.id
_entity.type
_entity.pdbx_description
1 polymer ?
#
loop_
_entity_poly.entity_id
_entity_poly.type
_entity_poly.pdbx_seq_one_letter_code
_entity_poly.pdbx_strand_id
1 'polypeptide(L)'
;MAPRRPNFNRTVRSLIRDIAARMPEFSHVKASRILVVAGEARRASRGTVKPLCFKGGKSIDKAGRRKPVVRIQDRRILYCITLRPLFFRGSTAKARLETLMHELFHISLRFDGTLHAGRRHAKLGEDFGRRLRPLVRRYLKLCPKALLSALAHSGEVRVLQWLERPGPAYDPRMARRRVRKVYTEEQLFSGVARMVTPRPRVVREAGARDDKVH
;
A
#
# COMPACT_ATOMS: atom_id res chain seq x y z
N MET A 1 -24.08 21.73 5.26
CA MET A 1 -22.89 21.04 5.81
C MET A 1 -22.04 20.50 4.68
N ALA A 2 -20.75 20.81 4.61
CA ALA A 2 -19.88 20.22 3.60
C ALA A 2 -19.81 18.68 3.79
N PRO A 3 -19.93 17.87 2.72
CA PRO A 3 -19.91 16.42 2.84
C PRO A 3 -18.62 15.94 3.52
N ARG A 4 -18.76 15.09 4.54
CA ARG A 4 -17.62 14.60 5.34
C ARG A 4 -16.73 13.73 4.47
N ARG A 5 -15.49 14.18 4.25
CA ARG A 5 -14.45 13.44 3.51
C ARG A 5 -14.26 12.03 4.09
N PRO A 6 -14.37 10.95 3.29
CA PRO A 6 -14.15 9.59 3.77
C PRO A 6 -12.75 9.38 4.35
N ASN A 7 -12.62 8.56 5.40
CA ASN A 7 -11.33 8.16 5.95
C ASN A 7 -10.77 6.98 5.15
N PHE A 8 -9.82 7.25 4.27
CA PHE A 8 -9.28 6.24 3.36
C PHE A 8 -8.39 5.21 4.05
N ASN A 9 -7.73 5.58 5.16
CA ASN A 9 -6.97 4.62 5.97
C ASN A 9 -7.86 3.50 6.51
N ARG A 10 -9.12 3.81 6.89
CA ARG A 10 -10.08 2.80 7.32
C ARG A 10 -10.42 1.84 6.18
N THR A 11 -10.67 2.37 4.99
CA THR A 11 -10.93 1.57 3.77
C THR A 11 -9.78 0.61 3.49
N VAL A 12 -8.54 1.12 3.42
CA VAL A 12 -7.37 0.28 3.11
C VAL A 12 -7.12 -0.74 4.21
N ARG A 13 -7.26 -0.37 5.50
CA ARG A 13 -7.11 -1.32 6.61
C ARG A 13 -8.14 -2.44 6.57
N SER A 14 -9.40 -2.12 6.27
CA SER A 14 -10.45 -3.12 6.11
C SER A 14 -10.17 -4.04 4.94
N LEU A 15 -9.70 -3.50 3.81
CA LEU A 15 -9.30 -4.29 2.65
C LEU A 15 -8.14 -5.25 2.97
N ILE A 16 -7.07 -4.77 3.62
CA ILE A 16 -5.92 -5.62 4.00
C ILE A 16 -6.40 -6.75 4.93
N ARG A 17 -7.29 -6.45 5.89
CA ARG A 17 -7.86 -7.47 6.78
C ARG A 17 -8.66 -8.52 6.01
N ASP A 18 -9.50 -8.09 5.08
CA ASP A 18 -10.31 -9.00 4.27
C ASP A 18 -9.46 -9.87 3.33
N ILE A 19 -8.44 -9.30 2.68
CA ILE A 19 -7.44 -10.04 1.90
C ILE A 19 -6.78 -11.11 2.76
N ALA A 20 -6.26 -10.75 3.94
CA ALA A 20 -5.58 -11.70 4.83
C ALA A 20 -6.52 -12.81 5.33
N ALA A 21 -7.81 -12.52 5.53
CA ALA A 21 -8.79 -13.50 5.96
C ALA A 21 -9.22 -14.48 4.85
N ARG A 22 -9.28 -14.01 3.59
CA ARG A 22 -9.82 -14.79 2.46
C ARG A 22 -8.76 -15.47 1.59
N MET A 23 -7.51 -15.03 1.65
CA MET A 23 -6.45 -15.46 0.74
C MET A 23 -5.28 -16.09 1.51
N PRO A 24 -5.07 -17.42 1.40
CA PRO A 24 -4.01 -18.13 2.13
C PRO A 24 -2.61 -17.53 1.95
N GLU A 25 -2.29 -17.02 0.75
CA GLU A 25 -0.99 -16.42 0.40
C GLU A 25 -0.70 -15.13 1.17
N PHE A 26 -1.72 -14.52 1.76
CA PHE A 26 -1.67 -13.29 2.55
C PHE A 26 -2.09 -13.49 4.02
N SER A 27 -2.39 -14.72 4.45
CA SER A 27 -2.86 -15.04 5.81
C SER A 27 -1.92 -14.57 6.94
N HIS A 28 -0.62 -14.53 6.67
CA HIS A 28 0.42 -14.03 7.58
C HIS A 28 0.35 -12.51 7.84
N VAL A 29 -0.37 -11.75 7.00
CA VAL A 29 -0.42 -10.28 7.05
C VAL A 29 -1.30 -9.80 8.19
N LYS A 30 -0.73 -8.98 9.08
CA LYS A 30 -1.47 -8.34 10.18
C LYS A 30 -1.70 -6.86 9.86
N ALA A 31 -2.92 -6.51 9.41
CA ALA A 31 -3.29 -5.13 9.06
C ALA A 31 -3.00 -4.10 10.18
N SER A 32 -3.07 -4.52 11.45
CA SER A 32 -2.79 -3.65 12.60
C SER A 32 -1.31 -3.30 12.80
N ARG A 33 -0.40 -3.88 12.01
CA ARG A 33 1.05 -3.68 12.07
C ARG A 33 1.59 -3.03 10.79
N ILE A 34 0.69 -2.59 9.90
CA ILE A 34 0.99 -1.88 8.66
C ILE A 34 0.43 -0.47 8.80
N LEU A 35 1.30 0.52 8.69
CA LEU A 35 0.91 1.91 8.54
C LEU A 35 0.73 2.21 7.05
N VAL A 36 -0.38 2.86 6.71
CA VAL A 36 -0.63 3.34 5.34
C VAL A 36 -0.59 4.86 5.38
N VAL A 37 0.19 5.47 4.49
CA VAL A 37 0.27 6.92 4.34
C VAL A 37 0.19 7.31 2.88
N ALA A 38 -0.26 8.52 2.58
CA ALA A 38 0.03 9.16 1.30
C ALA A 38 1.43 9.81 1.36
N GLY A 39 2.07 9.95 0.21
CA GLY A 39 3.36 10.63 0.10
C GLY A 39 3.64 11.14 -1.31
N GLU A 40 4.79 11.78 -1.45
CA GLU A 40 5.26 12.41 -2.68
C GLU A 40 5.38 11.45 -3.87
N ALA A 41 5.41 12.02 -5.08
CA ALA A 41 5.66 11.28 -6.31
C ALA A 41 7.03 10.58 -6.27
N ARG A 42 7.09 9.38 -6.84
CA ARG A 42 8.33 8.62 -6.96
C ARG A 42 8.30 7.80 -8.24
N ARG A 43 8.92 8.33 -9.31
CA ARG A 43 8.88 7.73 -10.65
C ARG A 43 7.44 7.36 -11.03
N ALA A 44 7.23 6.25 -11.73
CA ALA A 44 5.91 5.71 -12.08
C ALA A 44 5.24 4.86 -10.97
N SER A 45 5.73 4.91 -9.73
CA SER A 45 5.20 4.06 -8.64
C SER A 45 3.82 4.52 -8.18
N ARG A 46 2.88 3.59 -8.02
CA ARG A 46 1.57 3.83 -7.40
C ARG A 46 1.58 3.58 -5.89
N GLY A 47 2.33 2.59 -5.45
CA GLY A 47 2.57 2.28 -4.04
C GLY A 47 4.04 2.00 -3.81
N THR A 48 4.46 1.95 -2.54
CA THR A 48 5.73 1.34 -2.13
C THR A 48 5.57 0.82 -0.71
N VAL A 49 6.08 -0.37 -0.40
CA VAL A 49 6.25 -0.87 0.97
C VAL A 49 7.70 -0.67 1.47
N LYS A 50 7.83 -0.06 2.66
CA LYS A 50 9.11 0.06 3.38
C LYS A 50 9.08 -0.83 4.64
N PRO A 51 10.05 -1.73 4.83
CA PRO A 51 10.25 -2.42 6.12
C PRO A 51 10.82 -1.45 7.16
N LEU A 52 10.15 -1.35 8.31
CA LEU A 52 10.54 -0.46 9.42
C LEU A 52 11.43 -1.15 10.46
N CYS A 53 11.72 -2.44 10.27
CA CYS A 53 12.58 -3.22 11.15
C CYS A 53 13.72 -3.87 10.36
N PHE A 54 14.69 -4.42 11.09
CA PHE A 54 15.61 -5.42 10.61
C PHE A 54 15.00 -6.83 10.77
N LYS A 55 15.74 -7.85 10.34
CA LYS A 55 15.35 -9.26 10.41
C LYS A 55 14.84 -9.64 11.81
N GLY A 56 13.74 -10.41 11.86
CA GLY A 56 13.13 -10.83 13.13
C GLY A 56 12.45 -9.69 13.89
N GLY A 57 12.08 -8.60 13.22
CA GLY A 57 11.43 -7.45 13.86
C GLY A 57 12.36 -6.66 14.78
N LYS A 58 13.68 -6.72 14.60
CA LYS A 58 14.63 -6.00 15.46
C LYS A 58 14.78 -4.54 15.05
N SER A 59 14.99 -3.63 16.00
CA SER A 59 15.32 -2.22 15.72
C SER A 59 16.83 -2.02 15.53
N ILE A 60 17.65 -2.99 15.91
CA ILE A 60 19.11 -2.97 15.83
C ILE A 60 19.56 -4.21 15.04
N ASP A 61 20.52 -4.06 14.15
CA ASP A 61 21.15 -5.19 13.44
C ASP A 61 22.46 -5.64 14.11
N LYS A 62 23.10 -6.68 13.54
CA LYS A 62 24.35 -7.24 14.06
C LYS A 62 25.53 -6.24 14.01
N ALA A 63 25.46 -5.24 13.13
CA ALA A 63 26.48 -4.21 12.99
C ALA A 63 26.22 -3.00 13.91
N GLY A 64 25.19 -3.05 14.77
CA GLY A 64 24.85 -1.97 15.69
C GLY A 64 24.03 -0.83 15.06
N ARG A 65 23.70 -0.91 13.76
CA ARG A 65 22.87 0.10 13.08
C ARG A 65 21.45 0.02 13.64
N ARG A 66 20.83 1.18 13.80
CA ARG A 66 19.50 1.33 14.39
C ARG A 66 18.51 1.89 13.38
N LYS A 67 17.31 1.31 13.35
CA LYS A 67 16.14 1.90 12.69
C LYS A 67 15.25 2.56 13.75
N PRO A 68 14.67 3.74 13.48
CA PRO A 68 13.64 4.29 14.33
C PRO A 68 12.46 3.34 14.50
N VAL A 69 11.88 3.30 15.69
CA VAL A 69 10.69 2.50 15.98
C VAL A 69 9.45 3.32 15.74
N VAL A 70 8.52 2.80 14.93
CA VAL A 70 7.20 3.42 14.74
C VAL A 70 6.17 2.68 15.60
N ARG A 71 5.42 3.41 16.43
CA ARG A 71 4.29 2.90 17.20
C ARG A 71 3.05 3.71 16.86
N ILE A 72 1.92 3.03 16.66
CA ILE A 72 0.64 3.67 16.42
C ILE A 72 -0.37 2.93 17.29
N GLN A 73 -1.06 3.63 18.17
CA GLN A 73 -1.98 3.11 19.18
C GLN A 73 -1.29 2.02 20.00
N ASP A 74 -0.08 2.34 20.47
CA ASP A 74 0.88 1.48 21.18
C ASP A 74 1.32 0.21 20.44
N ARG A 75 0.85 0.00 19.21
CA ARG A 75 1.25 -1.13 18.37
C ARG A 75 2.47 -0.76 17.58
N ARG A 76 3.53 -1.56 17.76
CA ARG A 76 4.72 -1.47 16.92
C ARG A 76 4.37 -1.78 15.46
N ILE A 77 4.63 -0.84 14.57
CA ILE A 77 4.45 -0.96 13.13
C ILE A 77 5.70 -1.59 12.51
N LEU A 78 5.49 -2.58 11.64
CA LEU A 78 6.55 -3.33 10.97
C LEU A 78 6.76 -2.89 9.52
N TYR A 79 5.69 -2.39 8.89
CA TYR A 79 5.68 -2.00 7.49
C TYR A 79 4.98 -0.66 7.31
N CYS A 80 5.50 0.16 6.40
CA CYS A 80 4.83 1.37 5.94
C CYS A 80 4.53 1.22 4.45
N ILE A 81 3.25 1.23 4.07
CA ILE A 81 2.83 1.36 2.67
C ILE A 81 2.60 2.84 2.39
N THR A 82 3.38 3.40 1.45
CA THR A 82 3.20 4.77 0.97
C THR A 82 2.46 4.74 -0.36
N LEU A 83 1.24 5.26 -0.37
CA LEU A 83 0.43 5.49 -1.55
C LEU A 83 0.91 6.76 -2.25
N ARG A 84 1.15 6.68 -3.55
CA ARG A 84 1.74 7.74 -4.36
C ARG A 84 0.67 8.48 -5.16
N PRO A 85 0.96 9.66 -5.74
CA PRO A 85 -0.04 10.44 -6.47
C PRO A 85 -0.77 9.65 -7.55
N LEU A 86 -0.09 8.78 -8.32
CA LEU A 86 -0.71 7.93 -9.36
C LEU A 86 -1.72 6.91 -8.81
N PHE A 87 -1.63 6.54 -7.53
CA PHE A 87 -2.67 5.71 -6.88
C PHE A 87 -3.97 6.49 -6.69
N PHE A 88 -3.87 7.77 -6.34
CA PHE A 88 -5.05 8.63 -6.15
C PHE A 88 -5.56 9.14 -7.50
N ARG A 89 -4.67 9.57 -8.38
CA ARG A 89 -4.93 10.23 -9.67
C ARG A 89 -4.74 9.23 -10.80
N GLY A 90 -5.84 8.72 -11.37
CA GLY A 90 -5.78 7.91 -12.59
C GLY A 90 -5.66 6.40 -12.36
N SER A 91 -6.03 5.90 -11.18
CA SER A 91 -6.17 4.47 -10.94
C SER A 91 -7.65 4.10 -10.84
N THR A 92 -8.06 3.03 -11.51
CA THR A 92 -9.37 2.39 -11.29
C THR A 92 -9.38 1.69 -9.92
N ALA A 93 -10.56 1.31 -9.43
CA ALA A 93 -10.67 0.51 -8.20
C ALA A 93 -9.84 -0.78 -8.27
N LYS A 94 -9.88 -1.46 -9.43
CA LYS A 94 -9.07 -2.65 -9.72
C LYS A 94 -7.57 -2.35 -9.64
N ALA A 95 -7.10 -1.26 -10.27
CA ALA A 95 -5.68 -0.90 -10.25
C ALA A 95 -5.19 -0.54 -8.83
N ARG A 96 -6.05 0.09 -8.01
CA ARG A 96 -5.75 0.36 -6.60
C ARG A 96 -5.65 -0.92 -5.77
N LEU A 97 -6.60 -1.85 -5.97
CA LEU A 97 -6.56 -3.16 -5.33
C LEU A 97 -5.29 -3.93 -5.71
N GLU A 98 -4.98 -3.99 -7.01
CA GLU A 98 -3.77 -4.63 -7.52
C GLU A 98 -2.51 -4.02 -6.92
N THR A 99 -2.44 -2.69 -6.82
CA THR A 99 -1.32 -1.99 -6.17
C THR A 99 -1.19 -2.40 -4.70
N LEU A 100 -2.30 -2.45 -3.95
CA LEU A 100 -2.24 -2.84 -2.54
C LEU A 100 -1.81 -4.30 -2.37
N MET A 101 -2.36 -5.22 -3.16
CA MET A 101 -1.96 -6.63 -3.15
C MET A 101 -0.50 -6.80 -3.56
N HIS A 102 -0.02 -6.00 -4.52
CA HIS A 102 1.38 -5.96 -4.92
C HIS A 102 2.29 -5.61 -3.73
N GLU A 103 1.98 -4.53 -3.00
CA GLU A 103 2.77 -4.14 -1.83
C GLU A 103 2.73 -5.20 -0.73
N LEU A 104 1.57 -5.84 -0.51
CA LEU A 104 1.45 -6.94 0.43
C LEU A 104 2.24 -8.17 -0.02
N PHE A 105 2.35 -8.43 -1.33
CA PHE A 105 3.07 -9.59 -1.84
C PHE A 105 4.58 -9.50 -1.57
N HIS A 106 5.14 -8.29 -1.46
CA HIS A 106 6.54 -8.09 -1.06
C HIS A 106 6.81 -8.39 0.42
N ILE A 107 5.78 -8.44 1.28
CA ILE A 107 5.95 -8.70 2.71
C ILE A 107 6.49 -10.11 2.96
N SER A 108 7.42 -10.23 3.91
CA SER A 108 7.94 -11.52 4.39
C SER A 108 6.82 -12.43 4.86
N LEU A 109 6.85 -13.71 4.46
CA LEU A 109 5.88 -14.73 4.91
C LEU A 109 5.90 -14.95 6.42
N ARG A 110 7.01 -14.63 7.10
CA ARG A 110 7.12 -14.67 8.57
C ARG A 110 6.56 -13.41 9.25
N PHE A 111 6.18 -12.40 8.46
CA PHE A 111 5.68 -11.10 8.91
C PHE A 111 6.60 -10.43 9.94
N ASP A 112 7.91 -10.51 9.71
CA ASP A 112 8.97 -10.14 10.66
C ASP A 112 9.54 -8.73 10.44
N GLY A 113 8.81 -7.87 9.71
CA GLY A 113 9.28 -6.52 9.37
C GLY A 113 10.37 -6.49 8.30
N THR A 114 10.55 -7.57 7.54
CA THR A 114 11.39 -7.61 6.32
C THR A 114 10.57 -7.90 5.07
N LEU A 115 11.20 -7.72 3.89
CA LEU A 115 10.61 -8.07 2.60
C LEU A 115 11.07 -9.47 2.17
N HIS A 116 10.16 -10.23 1.55
CA HIS A 116 10.44 -11.57 1.06
C HIS A 116 11.47 -11.54 -0.08
N ALA A 117 12.59 -12.27 0.06
CA ALA A 117 13.69 -12.25 -0.91
C ALA A 117 13.26 -12.71 -2.33
N GLY A 118 12.46 -13.76 -2.40
CA GLY A 118 11.96 -14.33 -3.67
C GLY A 118 10.73 -13.66 -4.28
N ARG A 119 10.21 -12.58 -3.67
CA ARG A 119 9.04 -11.85 -4.20
C ARG A 119 9.38 -10.43 -4.63
N ARG A 120 10.67 -10.08 -4.69
CA ARG A 120 11.12 -8.76 -5.16
C ARG A 120 11.11 -8.68 -6.68
N HIS A 121 10.80 -7.51 -7.23
CA HIS A 121 10.92 -7.24 -8.66
C HIS A 121 12.31 -7.56 -9.20
N ALA A 122 13.37 -7.15 -8.50
CA ALA A 122 14.75 -7.42 -8.92
C ALA A 122 15.08 -8.91 -9.05
N LYS A 123 14.31 -9.81 -8.40
CA LYS A 123 14.52 -11.26 -8.47
C LYS A 123 13.54 -11.97 -9.39
N LEU A 124 12.31 -11.46 -9.53
CA LEU A 124 11.27 -12.08 -10.34
C LEU A 124 11.14 -11.48 -11.75
N GLY A 125 11.58 -10.23 -11.97
CA GLY A 125 11.37 -9.55 -13.24
C GLY A 125 9.92 -9.65 -13.70
N GLU A 126 9.73 -10.17 -14.91
CA GLU A 126 8.41 -10.40 -15.52
C GLU A 126 7.56 -11.46 -14.80
N ASP A 127 8.18 -12.44 -14.12
CA ASP A 127 7.46 -13.48 -13.35
C ASP A 127 6.64 -12.90 -12.21
N PHE A 128 6.99 -11.70 -11.73
CA PHE A 128 6.25 -11.04 -10.67
C PHE A 128 4.77 -10.88 -11.07
N GLY A 129 4.55 -10.37 -12.29
CA GLY A 129 3.20 -10.20 -12.84
C GLY A 129 2.48 -11.53 -13.03
N ARG A 130 3.20 -12.56 -13.51
CA ARG A 130 2.66 -13.92 -13.69
C ARG A 130 2.17 -14.53 -12.38
N ARG A 131 2.88 -14.30 -11.27
CA ARG A 131 2.49 -14.81 -9.94
C ARG A 131 1.38 -13.99 -9.28
N LEU A 132 1.40 -12.66 -9.41
CA LEU A 132 0.43 -11.79 -8.72
C LEU A 132 -0.93 -11.74 -9.42
N ARG A 133 -0.95 -11.75 -10.76
CA ARG A 133 -2.18 -11.55 -11.55
C ARG A 133 -3.28 -12.58 -11.24
N PRO A 134 -2.99 -13.90 -11.11
CA PRO A 134 -4.01 -14.88 -10.72
C PRO A 134 -4.61 -14.59 -9.33
N LEU A 135 -3.78 -14.15 -8.36
CA LEU A 135 -4.22 -13.81 -7.01
C LEU A 135 -5.17 -12.60 -7.03
N VAL A 136 -4.82 -11.56 -7.80
CA VAL A 136 -5.67 -10.36 -7.97
C VAL A 136 -7.00 -10.73 -8.61
N ARG A 137 -7.00 -11.55 -9.67
CA ARG A 137 -8.23 -12.03 -10.32
C ARG A 137 -9.11 -12.82 -9.36
N ARG A 138 -8.52 -13.71 -8.57
CA ARG A 138 -9.26 -14.51 -7.58
C ARG A 138 -9.87 -13.61 -6.50
N TYR A 139 -9.07 -12.70 -5.92
CA TYR A 139 -9.57 -11.83 -4.88
C TYR A 139 -10.62 -10.83 -5.38
N LEU A 140 -10.54 -10.34 -6.62
CA LEU A 140 -11.60 -9.51 -7.21
C LEU A 140 -12.97 -10.18 -7.20
N LYS A 141 -13.04 -11.51 -7.39
CA LYS A 141 -14.29 -12.29 -7.30
C LYS A 141 -14.80 -12.41 -5.86
N LEU A 142 -13.91 -12.39 -4.89
CA LEU A 142 -14.21 -12.54 -3.46
C LEU A 142 -14.43 -11.20 -2.74
N CYS A 143 -13.95 -10.10 -3.33
CA CYS A 143 -13.89 -8.79 -2.70
C CYS A 143 -15.30 -8.26 -2.42
N PRO A 144 -15.63 -7.90 -1.18
CA PRO A 144 -16.91 -7.27 -0.86
C PRO A 144 -17.17 -6.03 -1.72
N LYS A 145 -18.36 -5.96 -2.34
CA LYS A 145 -18.76 -4.83 -3.22
C LYS A 145 -18.56 -3.47 -2.56
N ALA A 146 -18.83 -3.36 -1.24
CA ALA A 146 -18.64 -2.12 -0.49
C ALA A 146 -17.16 -1.66 -0.44
N LEU A 147 -16.20 -2.59 -0.30
CA LEU A 147 -14.78 -2.26 -0.31
C LEU A 147 -14.32 -1.83 -1.71
N LEU A 148 -14.79 -2.53 -2.75
CA LEU A 148 -14.47 -2.16 -4.12
C LEU A 148 -15.07 -0.80 -4.50
N SER A 149 -16.30 -0.51 -4.06
CA SER A 149 -16.94 0.80 -4.23
C SER A 149 -16.17 1.91 -3.50
N ALA A 150 -15.72 1.65 -2.27
CA ALA A 150 -14.88 2.61 -1.54
C ALA A 150 -13.53 2.87 -2.25
N LEU A 151 -12.94 1.85 -2.90
CA LEU A 151 -11.79 2.04 -3.78
C LEU A 151 -12.12 2.74 -5.09
N ALA A 152 -13.38 2.71 -5.54
CA ALA A 152 -13.86 3.41 -6.74
C ALA A 152 -14.22 4.88 -6.48
N HIS A 153 -14.25 5.32 -5.22
CA HIS A 153 -14.58 6.69 -4.85
C HIS A 153 -13.83 7.73 -5.70
N SER A 154 -14.54 8.77 -6.14
CA SER A 154 -13.99 9.92 -6.86
C SER A 154 -14.38 11.17 -6.09
N GLY A 155 -13.38 11.95 -5.65
CA GLY A 155 -13.60 13.02 -4.68
C GLY A 155 -12.45 13.14 -3.70
N GLU A 156 -12.63 13.97 -2.68
CA GLU A 156 -11.64 14.19 -1.64
C GLU A 156 -11.77 13.16 -0.51
N VAL A 157 -10.64 12.57 -0.14
CA VAL A 157 -10.55 11.66 1.01
C VAL A 157 -9.53 12.17 2.00
N ARG A 158 -9.73 11.83 3.27
CA ARG A 158 -8.71 11.98 4.31
C ARG A 158 -7.79 10.78 4.30
N VAL A 159 -6.49 11.04 4.38
CA VAL A 159 -5.45 10.01 4.45
C VAL A 159 -4.28 10.49 5.29
N LEU A 160 -3.71 9.60 6.10
CA LEU A 160 -2.53 9.90 6.92
C LEU A 160 -1.34 10.24 6.03
N GLN A 161 -0.55 11.20 6.48
CA GLN A 161 0.71 11.62 5.87
C GLN A 161 1.75 11.81 6.98
N TRP A 162 3.03 11.70 6.63
CA TRP A 162 4.11 12.00 7.58
C TRP A 162 4.26 13.50 7.75
N LEU A 163 4.15 13.98 8.99
CA LEU A 163 4.63 15.30 9.37
C LEU A 163 6.16 15.28 9.47
N GLU A 164 6.68 14.28 10.18
CA GLU A 164 8.12 13.98 10.24
C GLU A 164 8.34 12.53 9.81
N ARG A 165 9.05 12.32 8.70
CA ARG A 165 9.25 10.97 8.16
C ARG A 165 10.41 10.25 8.87
N PRO A 166 10.23 8.98 9.30
CA PRO A 166 11.33 8.19 9.83
C PRO A 166 12.48 8.06 8.84
N GLY A 167 13.66 8.48 9.29
CA GLY A 167 14.91 8.43 8.54
C GLY A 167 15.35 7.01 8.13
N PRO A 168 16.51 6.90 7.46
CA PRO A 168 17.15 5.62 7.22
C PRO A 168 17.67 4.99 8.52
N ALA A 169 18.28 3.82 8.41
CA ALA A 169 19.06 3.30 9.52
C ALA A 169 20.29 4.18 9.76
N TYR A 170 20.72 4.31 11.03
CA TYR A 170 21.87 5.12 11.43
C TYR A 170 22.73 4.35 12.43
N ASP A 171 24.03 4.65 12.46
CA ASP A 171 24.94 4.14 13.49
C ASP A 171 25.07 5.18 14.62
N PRO A 172 24.71 4.87 15.87
CA PRO A 172 24.88 5.78 17.01
C PRO A 172 26.31 6.29 17.20
N ARG A 173 27.33 5.54 16.79
CA ARG A 173 28.75 5.91 16.91
C ARG A 173 29.20 6.90 15.85
N MET A 174 28.51 6.94 14.70
CA MET A 174 28.87 7.80 13.56
C MET A 174 27.85 8.94 13.35
N ALA A 175 26.68 8.87 13.99
CA ALA A 175 25.62 9.85 13.81
C ALA A 175 25.92 11.14 14.58
N ARG A 176 26.42 12.16 13.87
CA ARG A 176 26.65 13.51 14.42
C ARG A 176 25.36 14.29 14.73
N ARG A 177 24.20 13.85 14.23
CA ARG A 177 22.91 14.55 14.37
C ARG A 177 21.98 13.79 15.32
N ARG A 178 21.23 14.50 16.17
CA ARG A 178 20.14 13.91 16.97
C ARG A 178 19.08 13.34 16.02
N VAL A 179 18.93 12.02 16.03
CA VAL A 179 17.89 11.30 15.27
C VAL A 179 16.77 10.88 16.23
N ARG A 180 15.51 11.14 15.85
CA ARG A 180 14.36 10.65 16.61
C ARG A 180 14.34 9.12 16.61
N LYS A 181 14.27 8.53 17.80
CA LYS A 181 14.33 7.07 18.00
C LYS A 181 12.95 6.42 17.91
N VAL A 182 11.90 7.14 18.30
CA VAL A 182 10.51 6.66 18.33
C VAL A 182 9.61 7.66 17.62
N TYR A 183 8.78 7.15 16.72
CA TYR A 183 7.78 7.91 15.99
C TYR A 183 6.39 7.40 16.37
N THR A 184 5.49 8.33 16.66
CA THR A 184 4.10 8.06 17.02
C THR A 184 3.14 8.80 16.09
N GLU A 185 1.85 8.79 16.42
CA GLU A 185 0.83 9.61 15.77
C GLU A 185 1.17 11.11 15.77
N GLU A 186 1.97 11.59 16.72
CA GLU A 186 2.42 12.99 16.78
C GLU A 186 3.25 13.38 15.56
N GLN A 187 3.86 12.42 14.87
CA GLN A 187 4.61 12.66 13.62
C GLN A 187 3.77 12.35 12.37
N LEU A 188 2.45 12.21 12.53
CA LEU A 188 1.50 12.06 11.45
C LEU A 188 0.49 13.20 11.46
N PHE A 189 -0.08 13.48 10.29
CA PHE A 189 -1.26 14.32 10.18
C PHE A 189 -2.26 13.71 9.20
N SER A 190 -3.52 14.10 9.34
CA SER A 190 -4.59 13.67 8.44
C SER A 190 -4.71 14.65 7.27
N GLY A 191 -3.97 14.42 6.20
CA GLY A 191 -4.04 15.20 4.97
C GLY A 191 -5.28 14.89 4.11
N VAL A 192 -5.50 15.71 3.09
CA VAL A 192 -6.53 15.50 2.06
C VAL A 192 -5.86 15.06 0.76
N ALA A 193 -6.43 14.05 0.11
CA ALA A 193 -6.02 13.61 -1.22
C ALA A 193 -7.23 13.57 -2.16
N ARG A 194 -7.08 14.09 -3.37
CA ARG A 194 -8.11 14.00 -4.41
C ARG A 194 -7.98 12.67 -5.15
N MET A 195 -8.94 11.77 -4.96
CA MET A 195 -9.10 10.58 -5.77
C MET A 195 -9.81 10.93 -7.07
N VAL A 196 -9.20 10.52 -8.19
CA VAL A 196 -9.78 10.59 -9.52
C VAL A 196 -9.82 9.16 -10.06
N THR A 197 -11.02 8.61 -10.16
CA THR A 197 -11.25 7.24 -10.63
C THR A 197 -11.77 7.30 -12.05
N PRO A 198 -10.98 6.87 -13.06
CA PRO A 198 -11.47 6.77 -14.42
C PRO A 198 -12.67 5.80 -14.46
N ARG A 199 -13.72 6.20 -15.17
CA ARG A 199 -14.79 5.25 -15.52
C ARG A 199 -14.23 4.23 -16.50
N PRO A 200 -14.69 2.96 -16.47
CA PRO A 200 -14.38 2.02 -17.53
C PRO A 200 -14.76 2.65 -18.87
N ARG A 201 -13.86 2.65 -19.85
CA ARG A 201 -14.24 2.96 -21.23
C ARG A 201 -15.26 1.89 -21.63
N VAL A 202 -16.49 2.31 -21.91
CA VAL A 202 -17.45 1.47 -22.65
C VAL A 202 -16.80 1.24 -24.01
N VAL A 203 -16.42 0.00 -24.30
CA VAL A 203 -16.04 -0.37 -25.66
C VAL A 203 -17.34 -0.26 -26.45
N ARG A 204 -17.47 0.75 -27.32
CA ARG A 204 -18.54 0.75 -28.31
C ARG A 204 -18.31 -0.49 -29.17
N GLU A 205 -19.25 -1.42 -29.17
CA GLU A 205 -19.28 -2.50 -30.15
C GLU A 205 -19.19 -1.84 -31.53
N ALA A 206 -18.20 -2.25 -32.32
CA ALA A 206 -18.08 -1.80 -33.69
C ALA A 206 -19.34 -2.27 -34.41
N GLY A 207 -20.18 -1.31 -34.81
CA GLY A 207 -21.42 -1.57 -35.52
C GLY A 207 -21.15 -2.46 -36.73
N ALA A 208 -22.07 -3.42 -36.92
CA ALA A 208 -22.18 -4.22 -38.13
C ALA A 208 -22.03 -3.33 -39.35
N ARG A 209 -21.13 -3.71 -40.26
CA ARG A 209 -21.11 -3.15 -41.61
C ARG A 209 -22.36 -3.68 -42.31
N ASP A 210 -23.26 -2.77 -42.69
CA ASP A 210 -24.30 -3.06 -43.67
C ASP A 210 -23.63 -3.46 -44.98
N ASP A 211 -23.82 -4.72 -45.37
CA ASP A 211 -23.61 -5.18 -46.74
C ASP A 211 -24.65 -4.49 -47.63
N LYS A 212 -24.24 -3.42 -48.32
CA LYS A 212 -24.97 -2.95 -49.49
C LYS A 212 -24.43 -3.64 -50.73
N VAL A 213 -25.19 -4.65 -51.15
CA VAL A 213 -25.23 -5.18 -52.51
C VAL A 213 -25.69 -4.07 -53.45
N HIS A 214 -24.87 -3.73 -54.44
CA HIS A 214 -25.29 -3.22 -55.75
C HIS A 214 -24.30 -3.70 -56.79
#